data_AF-A0A1X0FZ78-F1
#
_entry.id   AF-A0A1X0FZ78-F1
#
_cell.length_a   1.000
_cell.length_b   1.000
_cell.length_c   1.000
_cell.angle_alpha   90.00
_cell.angle_beta   90.00
_cell.angle_gamma   90.00
#
_symmetry.space_group_name_H-M   'P 1'
#
loop_
_entity.id
_entity.type
_entity.pdbx_description
1 polymer ?
#
loop_
_entity_poly.entity_id
_entity_poly.type
_entity_poly.pdbx_seq_one_letter_code
_entity_poly.pdbx_strand_id
1 'polypeptide(L)'
;MEPTDPPADDAGRDKVDEDDHDLLTFGEAGERLRLEVAAAEREVRRLAQSGPVDALEKAEARLEALRSAAARNSAQPINDANFEKFFGYPGKAKRNLPGAPSAR
;
A
#
# COMPACT_ATOMS: atom_id res chain seq x y z
N MET A 1 42.05 -35.56 9.84
CA MET A 1 41.15 -35.31 8.71
C MET A 1 39.85 -35.99 9.08
N GLU A 2 38.90 -35.22 9.59
CA GLU A 2 37.62 -35.71 10.10
C GLU A 2 36.54 -35.06 9.22
N PRO A 3 35.69 -35.81 8.51
CA PRO A 3 34.61 -35.23 7.73
C PRO A 3 33.38 -35.11 8.62
N THR A 4 33.03 -33.88 9.01
CA THR A 4 31.72 -33.59 9.59
C THR A 4 30.75 -33.28 8.45
N ASP A 5 30.02 -34.29 8.00
CA ASP A 5 28.77 -34.09 7.26
C ASP A 5 27.73 -33.45 8.19
N PRO A 6 27.13 -32.31 7.85
CA PRO A 6 25.86 -31.91 8.45
C PRO A 6 24.70 -32.67 7.78
N PRO A 7 23.66 -33.04 8.54
CA PRO A 7 22.57 -33.87 8.06
C PRO A 7 21.71 -33.14 7.03
N ALA A 8 21.40 -33.85 5.95
CA ALA A 8 20.30 -33.56 5.06
C ALA A 8 18.98 -33.80 5.81
N ASP A 9 18.24 -32.74 6.14
CA ASP A 9 16.80 -32.77 6.38
C ASP A 9 16.24 -31.33 6.45
N ASP A 10 15.88 -30.80 5.29
CA ASP A 10 14.71 -29.91 5.16
C ASP A 10 14.00 -30.34 3.86
N ALA A 11 13.58 -31.61 3.87
CA ALA A 11 12.65 -32.15 2.90
C ALA A 11 11.29 -31.46 3.10
N GLY A 12 10.79 -30.80 2.05
CA GLY A 12 9.36 -30.52 1.92
C GLY A 12 8.91 -29.07 2.08
N ARG A 13 9.76 -28.06 1.87
CA ARG A 13 9.23 -26.78 1.38
C ARG A 13 9.20 -26.84 -0.14
N ASP A 14 8.11 -27.40 -0.68
CA ASP A 14 7.70 -27.04 -2.02
C ASP A 14 7.64 -25.51 -2.03
N LYS A 15 8.58 -24.88 -2.74
CA LYS A 15 8.43 -23.48 -3.13
C LYS A 15 7.16 -23.48 -3.97
N VAL A 16 6.06 -23.07 -3.35
CA VAL A 16 4.89 -22.64 -4.11
C VAL A 16 5.45 -21.65 -5.12
N ASP A 17 5.18 -21.91 -6.40
CA ASP A 17 5.41 -20.96 -7.50
C ASP A 17 4.47 -19.77 -7.24
N GLU A 18 4.76 -19.04 -6.16
CA GLU A 18 4.09 -17.83 -5.75
C GLU A 18 4.54 -16.80 -6.76
N ASP A 19 3.74 -16.67 -7.83
CA ASP A 19 3.80 -15.59 -8.81
C ASP A 19 4.38 -14.34 -8.14
N ASP A 20 5.61 -13.97 -8.50
CA ASP A 20 6.35 -12.84 -7.93
C ASP A 20 5.41 -11.63 -7.80
N HIS A 21 4.93 -11.36 -6.58
CA HIS A 21 3.99 -10.28 -6.34
C HIS A 21 4.78 -8.98 -6.36
N ASP A 22 4.79 -8.30 -7.51
CA ASP A 22 5.35 -6.95 -7.64
C ASP A 22 4.78 -6.04 -6.54
N LEU A 23 5.63 -5.68 -5.57
CA LEU A 23 5.27 -4.75 -4.52
C LEU A 23 5.12 -3.36 -5.13
N LEU A 24 3.91 -2.81 -5.03
CA LEU A 24 3.63 -1.46 -5.50
C LEU A 24 4.32 -0.43 -4.62
N THR A 25 4.91 0.60 -5.24
CA THR A 25 5.32 1.80 -4.52
C THR A 25 4.11 2.55 -3.96
N PHE A 26 4.30 3.41 -2.96
CA PHE A 26 3.22 4.22 -2.39
C PHE A 26 2.47 5.05 -3.44
N GLY A 27 3.18 5.58 -4.45
CA GLY A 27 2.59 6.33 -5.55
C GLY A 27 1.75 5.46 -6.47
N GLU A 28 2.25 4.29 -6.87
CA GLU A 28 1.52 3.34 -7.71
C GLU A 28 0.28 2.78 -7.01
N ALA A 29 0.40 2.47 -5.71
CA ALA A 29 -0.73 2.09 -4.88
C ALA A 29 -1.78 3.22 -4.80
N GLY A 30 -1.34 4.47 -4.69
CA GLY A 30 -2.23 5.64 -4.68
C GLY A 30 -3.00 5.82 -5.99
N GLU A 31 -2.33 5.67 -7.14
CA GLU A 31 -2.98 5.77 -8.46
C GLU A 31 -3.98 4.65 -8.69
N ARG A 32 -3.63 3.40 -8.36
CA ARG A 32 -4.57 2.28 -8.43
C ARG A 32 -5.78 2.50 -7.54
N LEU A 33 -5.56 3.02 -6.33
CA LEU A 33 -6.62 3.28 -5.39
C LEU A 33 -7.57 4.40 -5.86
N ARG A 34 -7.05 5.44 -6.55
CA ARG A 34 -7.90 6.46 -7.20
C ARG A 34 -8.80 5.87 -8.28
N LEU A 35 -8.25 5.02 -9.14
CA LEU A 35 -9.03 4.37 -10.19
C LEU A 35 -10.13 3.48 -9.60
N GLU A 36 -9.81 2.75 -8.54
CA GLU A 36 -10.74 1.87 -7.85
C GLU A 36 -11.87 2.65 -7.15
N VAL A 37 -11.54 3.77 -6.49
CA VAL A 37 -12.56 4.70 -5.93
C VAL A 37 -13.50 5.18 -7.03
N ALA A 38 -12.96 5.63 -8.18
CA ALA A 38 -13.79 6.11 -9.29
C ALA A 38 -14.70 5.02 -9.87
N ALA A 39 -14.23 3.77 -9.90
CA ALA A 39 -15.05 2.62 -10.30
C ALA A 39 -16.17 2.35 -9.30
N ALA A 40 -15.86 2.33 -8.00
CA ALA A 40 -16.84 2.14 -6.94
C ALA A 40 -17.91 3.25 -6.93
N GLU A 41 -17.55 4.50 -7.19
CA GLU A 41 -18.51 5.62 -7.32
C GLU A 41 -19.45 5.48 -8.50
N ARG A 42 -18.98 4.93 -9.62
CA ARG A 42 -19.87 4.61 -10.76
C ARG A 42 -20.82 3.48 -10.40
N GLU A 43 -20.34 2.49 -9.68
CA GLU A 43 -21.14 1.35 -9.26
C GLU A 43 -22.24 1.73 -8.26
N VAL A 44 -21.91 2.52 -7.24
CA VAL A 44 -22.91 3.09 -6.32
C VAL A 44 -23.96 3.90 -7.08
N ARG A 45 -23.55 4.77 -8.01
CA ARG A 45 -24.49 5.55 -8.84
C ARG A 45 -25.41 4.66 -9.67
N ARG A 46 -24.89 3.58 -10.24
CA ARG A 46 -25.67 2.61 -11.02
C ARG A 46 -26.69 1.88 -10.14
N LEU A 47 -26.28 1.44 -8.95
CA LEU A 47 -27.15 0.73 -8.00
C LEU A 47 -28.18 1.65 -7.34
N ALA A 48 -27.85 2.92 -7.11
CA ALA A 48 -28.79 3.90 -6.55
C ALA A 48 -29.98 4.19 -7.49
N GLN A 49 -29.84 3.98 -8.79
CA GLN A 49 -30.91 4.24 -9.77
C GLN A 49 -31.95 3.12 -9.84
N SER A 50 -31.55 1.86 -9.69
CA SER A 50 -32.43 0.72 -9.91
C SER A 50 -31.92 -0.61 -9.34
N GLY A 51 -30.86 -0.57 -8.52
CA GLY A 51 -30.25 -1.76 -7.95
C GLY A 51 -30.99 -2.30 -6.72
N PRO A 52 -30.73 -3.57 -6.34
CA PRO A 52 -31.17 -4.10 -5.05
C PRO A 52 -30.55 -3.31 -3.88
N VAL A 53 -31.33 -3.06 -2.84
CA VAL A 53 -30.88 -2.28 -1.65
C VAL A 53 -29.64 -2.92 -1.02
N ASP A 54 -29.63 -4.23 -0.81
CA ASP A 54 -28.48 -4.94 -0.25
C ASP A 54 -27.20 -4.80 -1.09
N ALA A 55 -27.34 -4.68 -2.41
CA ALA A 55 -26.21 -4.48 -3.31
C ALA A 55 -25.69 -3.05 -3.22
N LEU A 56 -26.59 -2.06 -3.10
CA LEU A 56 -26.24 -0.67 -2.87
C LEU A 56 -25.49 -0.48 -1.55
N GLU A 57 -26.00 -1.02 -0.45
CA GLU A 57 -25.35 -0.93 0.87
C GLU A 57 -23.92 -1.51 0.85
N LYS A 58 -23.73 -2.65 0.19
CA LYS A 58 -22.39 -3.26 0.03
C LYS A 58 -21.47 -2.39 -0.82
N ALA A 59 -21.99 -1.80 -1.89
CA ALA A 59 -21.20 -0.91 -2.76
C ALA A 59 -20.79 0.37 -2.03
N GLU A 60 -21.68 0.94 -1.21
CA GLU A 60 -21.40 2.10 -0.37
C GLU A 60 -20.35 1.79 0.70
N ALA A 61 -20.49 0.66 1.40
CA ALA A 61 -19.50 0.21 2.38
C ALA A 61 -18.10 0.00 1.75
N ARG A 62 -18.04 -0.58 0.53
CA ARG A 62 -16.80 -0.72 -0.22
C ARG A 62 -16.21 0.64 -0.60
N LEU A 63 -17.04 1.56 -1.10
CA LEU A 63 -16.59 2.91 -1.47
C LEU A 63 -16.00 3.65 -0.27
N GLU A 64 -16.64 3.55 0.90
CA GLU A 64 -16.14 4.17 2.13
C GLU A 64 -14.80 3.56 2.57
N ALA A 65 -14.67 2.23 2.52
CA ALA A 65 -13.40 1.56 2.83
C ALA A 65 -12.27 2.02 1.90
N LEU A 66 -12.55 2.16 0.60
CA LEU A 66 -11.58 2.64 -0.40
C LEU A 66 -11.20 4.10 -0.17
N ARG A 67 -12.16 4.98 0.17
CA ARG A 67 -11.90 6.38 0.52
C ARG A 67 -11.04 6.50 1.78
N SER A 68 -11.32 5.70 2.80
CA SER A 68 -10.51 5.61 4.02
C SER A 68 -9.09 5.10 3.73
N ALA A 69 -8.95 4.12 2.85
CA ALA A 69 -7.63 3.67 2.37
C ALA A 69 -6.90 4.79 1.62
N ALA A 70 -7.59 5.55 0.76
CA ALA A 70 -7.01 6.64 -0.02
C ALA A 70 -6.51 7.77 0.88
N ALA A 71 -7.31 8.13 1.89
CA ALA A 71 -6.92 9.09 2.91
C ALA A 71 -5.64 8.64 3.63
N ARG A 72 -5.55 7.38 4.06
CA ARG A 72 -4.35 6.83 4.72
C ARG A 72 -3.12 6.80 3.79
N ASN A 73 -3.30 6.43 2.52
CA ASN A 73 -2.23 6.45 1.52
C ASN A 73 -1.72 7.88 1.28
N SER A 74 -2.60 8.89 1.28
CA SER A 74 -2.22 10.30 1.15
C SER A 74 -1.65 10.94 2.42
N ALA A 75 -2.03 10.46 3.60
CA ALA A 75 -1.73 11.08 4.90
C ALA A 75 -0.34 10.72 5.46
N GLN A 76 0.47 9.95 4.72
CA GLN A 76 1.81 9.55 5.17
C GLN A 76 2.95 10.15 4.34
N PRO A 77 3.06 11.48 4.14
CA PRO A 77 4.38 12.07 3.96
C PRO A 77 5.20 11.78 5.22
N ILE A 78 6.46 11.39 5.07
CA ILE A 78 7.39 11.31 6.19
C ILE A 78 7.38 12.67 6.90
N ASN A 79 7.08 12.65 8.18
CA ASN A 79 7.06 13.80 9.07
C ASN A 79 7.83 13.46 10.34
N ASP A 80 8.19 14.47 11.12
CA ASP A 80 9.01 14.26 12.33
C ASP A 80 8.35 13.30 13.33
N ALA A 81 7.02 13.20 13.36
CA ALA A 81 6.30 12.32 14.27
C ALA A 81 6.29 10.84 13.83
N ASN A 82 6.46 10.54 12.54
CA ASN A 82 6.54 9.16 12.04
C ASN A 82 7.97 8.77 11.59
N PHE A 83 8.92 9.69 11.55
CA PHE A 83 10.30 9.46 11.09
C PHE A 83 10.98 8.31 11.81
N GLU A 84 11.03 8.36 13.15
CA GLU A 84 11.71 7.33 13.94
C GLU A 84 11.05 5.96 13.79
N LYS A 85 9.72 5.91 13.67
CA LYS A 85 8.98 4.68 13.40
C LYS A 85 9.32 4.09 12.02
N PHE A 86 9.56 4.94 11.01
CA PHE A 86 9.87 4.49 9.65
C PHE A 86 11.35 4.09 9.47
N PHE A 87 12.28 4.77 10.14
CA PHE A 87 13.72 4.57 9.92
C PHE A 87 14.45 3.84 11.07
N GLY A 88 13.80 3.66 12.22
CA GLY A 88 14.37 2.94 13.36
C GLY A 88 15.48 3.69 14.10
N TYR A 89 15.64 4.99 13.84
CA TYR A 89 16.54 5.87 14.58
C TYR A 89 15.93 7.28 14.73
N PRO A 90 16.28 8.01 15.81
CA PRO A 90 15.77 9.35 16.04
C PRO A 90 16.28 10.30 14.94
N GLY A 91 15.35 11.02 14.32
CA GLY A 91 15.66 11.97 13.26
C GLY A 91 14.44 12.79 12.86
N LYS A 92 14.68 13.78 12.01
CA LYS A 92 13.63 14.67 11.48
C LYS A 92 13.54 14.51 9.97
N ALA A 93 12.32 14.57 9.45
CA ALA A 93 12.07 14.48 8.03
C ALA A 93 12.71 15.69 7.34
N LYS A 94 13.74 15.47 6.51
CA LYS A 94 14.24 16.52 5.62
C LYS A 94 13.18 16.77 4.55
N ARG A 95 12.34 17.78 4.78
CA ARG A 95 11.48 18.34 3.74
C ARG A 95 12.40 18.87 2.64
N ASN A 96 12.23 18.42 1.40
CA ASN A 96 12.96 18.97 0.26
C ASN A 96 12.77 20.49 0.26
N LEU A 97 13.81 21.21 0.68
CA LEU A 97 13.87 22.67 0.63
C LEU A 97 13.95 23.06 -0.84
N PRO A 98 13.06 23.92 -1.37
CA PRO A 98 13.39 24.65 -2.58
C PRO A 98 14.50 25.65 -2.21
N GLY A 99 15.73 25.34 -2.59
CA GLY A 99 16.86 26.28 -2.40
C GLY A 99 18.17 25.61 -2.02
N ALA A 100 18.75 24.83 -2.93
CA ALA A 100 20.20 24.85 -3.03
C ALA A 100 20.56 26.12 -3.83
N PRO A 101 21.21 27.15 -3.25
CA PRO A 101 21.82 28.18 -4.08
C PRO A 101 22.87 27.50 -4.95
N SER A 102 22.71 27.62 -6.27
CA SER A 102 23.73 27.22 -7.23
C SER A 102 24.99 28.00 -6.89
N ALA A 103 26.02 27.30 -6.44
CA ALA A 103 27.31 27.90 -6.18
C ALA A 103 27.90 28.38 -7.52
N ARG A 104 28.08 29.70 -7.64
CA ARG A 104 29.06 30.33 -8.53
C ARG A 104 29.75 31.44 -7.76
#